data_AF-A0A534PNT4-F1
#
_entry.id   AF-A0A534PNT4-F1
#
_cell.length_a   1.000
_cell.length_b   1.000
_cell.length_c   1.000
_cell.angle_alpha   90.00
_cell.angle_beta   90.00
_cell.angle_gamma   90.00
#
_symmetry.space_group_name_H-M   'P 1'
#
loop_
_entity.id
_entity.type
_entity.pdbx_description
1 polymer ?
#
loop_
_entity_poly.entity_id
_entity_poly.type
_entity_poly.pdbx_seq_one_letter_code
_entity_poly.pdbx_strand_id
1 'polypeptide(L)'
;MRTAVVFLLLCSCQRAQERAAAPPSCLDAQLTARGLNSFGDPKDTVYAGGTPLFDEKTGKSRDRLDYIRERHPEIAAACAADR
;
A
#
# COMPACT_ATOMS: atom_id res chain seq x y z
N MET A 1 -22.62 48.07 20.34
CA MET A 1 -21.43 47.85 21.19
C MET A 1 -21.04 46.39 21.09
N ARG A 2 -19.78 46.09 20.74
CA ARG A 2 -19.05 44.81 20.94
C ARG A 2 -19.66 43.62 20.14
N THR A 3 -18.98 42.95 19.22
CA THR A 3 -17.57 42.57 19.21
C THR A 3 -17.20 42.20 17.77
N ALA A 4 -16.08 42.73 17.28
CA ALA A 4 -15.43 42.21 16.08
C ALA A 4 -14.92 40.80 16.40
N VAL A 5 -15.35 39.78 15.65
CA VAL A 5 -14.56 38.57 15.48
C VAL A 5 -13.78 38.75 14.19
N VAL A 6 -12.58 39.27 14.40
CA VAL A 6 -11.44 39.20 13.51
C VAL A 6 -11.28 37.74 13.04
N PHE A 7 -11.55 37.48 11.77
CA PHE A 7 -10.90 36.37 11.06
C PHE A 7 -10.03 36.97 9.94
N LEU A 8 -9.18 37.93 10.34
CA LEU A 8 -7.99 38.26 9.55
C LEU A 8 -6.98 37.15 9.77
N LEU A 9 -6.52 36.61 8.65
CA LEU A 9 -5.19 36.01 8.44
C LEU A 9 -4.84 34.89 9.41
N LEU A 10 -4.77 33.66 8.90
CA LEU A 10 -3.64 32.78 9.20
C LEU A 10 -3.51 31.74 8.08
N CYS A 11 -2.60 32.06 7.15
CA CYS A 11 -1.77 31.10 6.45
C CYS A 11 -2.46 30.15 5.46
N SER A 12 -2.07 30.29 4.19
CA SER A 12 -2.18 29.25 3.14
C SER A 12 -1.55 27.89 3.51
N CYS A 13 -1.11 27.67 4.75
CA CYS A 13 -0.82 26.36 5.32
C CYS A 13 -2.06 25.49 5.57
N GLN A 14 -3.30 25.97 5.41
CA GLN A 14 -4.47 25.08 5.35
C GLN A 14 -4.49 24.17 4.11
N ARG A 15 -3.53 24.33 3.18
CA ARG A 15 -3.23 23.40 2.08
C ARG A 15 -2.08 22.44 2.37
N ALA A 16 -1.61 22.33 3.60
CA ALA A 16 -0.79 21.19 4.01
C ALA A 16 -1.67 19.95 4.16
N GLN A 17 -2.30 19.56 3.05
CA GLN A 17 -2.32 18.19 2.58
C GLN A 17 -2.76 17.19 3.64
N GLU A 18 -4.07 17.09 3.79
CA GLU A 18 -4.77 15.83 4.00
C GLU A 18 -4.31 14.83 2.93
N ARG A 19 -3.10 14.26 3.09
CA ARG A 19 -2.67 13.06 2.37
C ARG A 19 -3.36 11.88 3.06
N ALA A 20 -4.68 11.83 3.00
CA ALA A 20 -5.34 10.54 3.13
C ALA A 20 -4.74 9.67 2.03
N ALA A 21 -4.05 8.59 2.41
CA ALA A 21 -3.53 7.63 1.44
C ALA A 21 -4.69 7.21 0.52
N ALA A 22 -4.41 6.99 -0.77
CA ALA A 22 -5.41 6.41 -1.67
C ALA A 22 -6.00 5.15 -1.00
N PRO A 23 -7.31 4.87 -1.17
CA PRO A 23 -7.90 3.67 -0.59
C PRO A 23 -7.07 2.44 -0.99
N PRO A 24 -6.83 1.50 -0.06
CA PRO A 24 -6.02 0.33 -0.35
C PRO A 24 -6.64 -0.45 -1.51
N SER A 25 -5.79 -1.01 -2.37
CA SER A 25 -6.28 -1.94 -3.40
C SER A 25 -6.91 -3.17 -2.73
N CYS A 26 -7.81 -3.89 -3.43
CA CYS A 26 -8.35 -5.15 -2.90
C CYS A 26 -7.23 -6.09 -2.45
N LEU A 27 -6.16 -6.19 -3.25
CA LEU A 27 -5.01 -7.04 -2.96
C LEU A 27 -4.36 -6.64 -1.64
N ASP A 28 -4.09 -5.35 -1.45
CA ASP A 28 -3.44 -4.86 -0.24
C ASP A 28 -4.35 -5.00 0.99
N ALA A 29 -5.67 -4.85 0.82
CA ALA A 29 -6.64 -5.10 1.87
C ALA A 29 -6.63 -6.57 2.32
N GLN A 30 -6.60 -7.52 1.38
CA GLN A 30 -6.54 -8.95 1.67
C GLN A 30 -5.24 -9.36 2.37
N LEU A 31 -4.09 -8.85 1.90
CA LEU A 31 -2.80 -9.09 2.53
C LEU A 31 -2.79 -8.55 3.97
N THR A 32 -3.30 -7.33 4.17
CA THR A 32 -3.37 -6.68 5.48
C THR A 32 -4.28 -7.45 6.43
N ALA A 33 -5.46 -7.87 5.97
CA ALA A 33 -6.42 -8.64 6.76
C ALA A 33 -5.85 -9.97 7.26
N ARG A 34 -4.89 -10.55 6.52
CA ARG A 34 -4.21 -11.80 6.86
C ARG A 34 -2.90 -11.60 7.63
N GLY A 35 -2.55 -10.34 7.92
CA GLY A 35 -1.31 -10.03 8.62
C GLY A 35 -0.05 -10.33 7.82
N LEU A 36 -0.13 -10.33 6.48
CA LEU A 36 1.00 -10.53 5.58
C LEU A 36 1.70 -9.20 5.25
N ASN A 37 2.92 -9.28 4.74
CA ASN A 37 3.63 -8.12 4.20
C ASN A 37 3.16 -7.77 2.78
N SER A 38 3.76 -6.75 2.17
CA SER A 38 3.42 -6.28 0.83
C SER A 38 3.64 -7.33 -0.27
N PHE A 39 4.39 -8.39 -0.05
CA PHE A 39 4.63 -9.45 -1.04
C PHE A 39 3.84 -10.73 -0.74
N GLY A 40 3.03 -10.74 0.32
CA GLY A 40 2.28 -11.91 0.76
C GLY A 40 3.07 -12.86 1.66
N ASP A 41 4.28 -12.52 2.08
CA ASP A 41 5.03 -13.34 3.03
C ASP A 41 4.74 -12.89 4.48
N PRO A 42 5.13 -13.65 5.51
CA PRO A 42 5.04 -13.21 6.90
C PRO A 42 5.68 -11.82 7.11
N LYS A 43 5.12 -11.01 8.02
CA LYS A 43 5.61 -9.63 8.29
C LYS A 43 7.09 -9.55 8.64
N ASP A 44 7.59 -10.55 9.34
CA ASP A 44 8.99 -10.58 9.81
C ASP A 44 9.95 -11.22 8.78
N THR A 45 9.49 -11.43 7.54
CA THR A 45 10.32 -11.98 6.46
C THR A 45 11.41 -10.97 6.07
N VAL A 46 12.65 -11.43 6.08
CA VAL A 46 13.82 -10.67 5.61
C VAL A 46 14.24 -11.18 4.24
N TYR A 47 14.44 -10.27 3.28
CA TYR A 47 14.93 -10.61 1.95
C TYR A 47 16.41 -10.27 1.81
N ALA A 48 17.24 -11.28 1.59
CA ALA A 48 18.61 -11.07 1.15
C ALA A 48 18.57 -10.42 -0.25
N GLY A 49 19.00 -9.16 -0.37
CA GLY A 49 18.92 -8.40 -1.63
C GLY A 49 17.75 -7.43 -1.76
N GLY A 50 16.95 -7.22 -0.70
CA GLY A 50 15.97 -6.13 -0.62
C GLY A 50 14.52 -6.54 -0.89
N THR A 51 14.19 -7.08 -2.06
CA THR A 51 12.81 -7.55 -2.38
C THR A 51 12.82 -8.95 -2.99
N PRO A 52 11.75 -9.75 -2.84
CA PRO A 52 11.69 -11.07 -3.43
C PRO A 52 11.40 -11.05 -4.94
N LEU A 53 11.22 -9.86 -5.52
CA LEU A 53 10.81 -9.70 -6.91
C LEU A 53 11.99 -9.60 -7.87
N PHE A 54 13.23 -9.51 -7.37
CA PHE A 54 14.43 -9.39 -8.20
C PHE A 54 15.30 -10.63 -8.05
N ASP A 55 15.60 -11.28 -9.18
CA ASP A 55 16.55 -12.39 -9.24
C ASP A 55 17.93 -11.85 -9.62
N GLU A 56 18.83 -11.76 -8.63
CA GLU A 56 20.20 -11.27 -8.82
C GLU A 56 21.06 -12.16 -9.73
N LYS A 57 20.73 -13.46 -9.86
CA LYS A 57 21.48 -14.38 -10.72
C LYS A 57 21.18 -14.12 -12.19
N THR A 58 19.94 -13.78 -12.50
CA THR A 58 19.48 -13.57 -13.89
C THR A 58 19.32 -12.10 -14.25
N GLY A 59 19.33 -11.19 -13.28
CA GLY A 59 19.07 -9.76 -13.44
C GLY A 59 17.61 -9.44 -13.79
N LYS A 60 16.68 -10.37 -13.62
CA LYS A 60 15.27 -10.22 -14.00
C LYS A 60 14.40 -9.87 -12.81
N SER A 61 13.44 -8.99 -13.05
CA SER A 61 12.36 -8.71 -12.11
C SER A 61 11.10 -9.50 -12.47
N ARG A 62 10.29 -9.84 -11.47
CA ARG A 62 8.98 -10.46 -11.61
C ARG A 62 7.89 -9.51 -11.13
N ASP A 63 6.70 -9.61 -11.73
CA ASP A 63 5.53 -8.86 -11.30
C ASP A 63 5.06 -9.28 -9.90
N ARG A 64 4.60 -8.30 -9.12
CA ARG A 64 4.16 -8.51 -7.73
C ARG A 64 2.88 -9.35 -7.66
N LEU A 65 1.90 -9.11 -8.54
CA LEU A 65 0.67 -9.87 -8.54
C LEU A 65 0.96 -11.32 -8.95
N ASP A 66 1.86 -11.54 -9.90
CA ASP A 66 2.33 -12.88 -10.25
C ASP A 66 3.02 -13.54 -9.05
N TYR A 67 3.87 -12.80 -8.30
CA TYR A 67 4.48 -13.25 -7.04
C TYR A 67 3.47 -13.80 -6.04
N ILE A 68 2.45 -12.99 -5.75
CA ILE A 68 1.42 -13.30 -4.78
C ILE A 68 0.51 -14.41 -5.29
N ARG A 69 0.12 -14.41 -6.57
CA ARG A 69 -0.81 -15.40 -7.13
C ARG A 69 -0.27 -16.83 -7.07
N GLU A 70 1.04 -17.02 -7.23
CA GLU A 70 1.64 -18.35 -7.10
C GLU A 70 1.66 -18.88 -5.66
N ARG A 71 1.69 -17.99 -4.66
CA ARG A 71 1.77 -18.36 -3.22
C ARG A 71 0.42 -18.38 -2.52
N HIS A 72 -0.43 -17.43 -2.89
CA HIS A 72 -1.75 -17.16 -2.32
C HIS A 72 -2.77 -17.03 -3.45
N PRO A 73 -3.04 -18.11 -4.19
CA PRO A 73 -4.01 -18.08 -5.29
C PRO A 73 -5.40 -17.66 -4.82
N GLU A 74 -5.77 -17.94 -3.58
CA GLU A 74 -7.04 -17.53 -2.98
C GLU A 74 -7.14 -16.01 -2.77
N ILE A 75 -6.03 -15.35 -2.44
CA ILE A 75 -5.98 -13.88 -2.31
C ILE A 75 -6.13 -13.24 -3.69
N ALA A 76 -5.40 -13.75 -4.69
CA ALA A 76 -5.49 -13.26 -6.05
C ALA A 76 -6.90 -13.47 -6.64
N ALA A 77 -7.51 -14.63 -6.39
CA ALA A 77 -8.86 -14.95 -6.86
C ALA A 77 -9.93 -14.05 -6.22
N ALA A 78 -9.82 -13.78 -4.90
CA ALA A 78 -10.75 -12.90 -4.21
C ALA A 78 -10.83 -11.49 -4.83
N CYS A 79 -9.72 -11.00 -5.40
CA CYS A 79 -9.64 -9.68 -6.02
C CYS A 79 -9.82 -9.67 -7.54
N ALA A 80 -9.82 -10.83 -8.20
CA ALA A 80 -10.09 -10.94 -9.62
C ALA A 80 -11.58 -10.75 -9.95
N ALA A 81 -12.47 -10.96 -8.97
CA ALA A 81 -13.91 -10.79 -9.11
C ALA A 81 -14.37 -9.31 -9.15
N ASP A 82 -13.50 -8.38 -8.79
CA ASP A 82 -13.82 -6.94 -8.67
C ASP A 82 -13.37 -6.11 -9.90
N ARG A 83 -12.99 -6.75 -11.01
CA ARG A 83 -12.38 -6.10 -12.19
C ARG A 83 -13.27 -6.07 -13.43
#